data_AF-A0A958J534-F1
#
_entry.id   AF-A0A958J534-F1
#
_cell.length_a   1.000
_cell.length_b   1.000
_cell.length_c   1.000
_cell.angle_alpha   90.00
_cell.angle_beta   90.00
_cell.angle_gamma   90.00
#
_symmetry.space_group_name_H-M   'P 1'
#
loop_
_entity.id
_entity.type
_entity.pdbx_description
1 polymer ?
#
loop_
_entity_poly.entity_id
_entity_poly.type
_entity_poly.pdbx_seq_one_letter_code
_entity_poly.pdbx_strand_id
1 'polypeptide(L)'
;LPVAAGVDFPALLFDMLVLNKVPEKVTYRNNIYCRNLVNDFNWFKENLRADKKNPFLMTLPLPRVLGEVKHLLLLRERYDTLVWDDLRPGRHVVGKYIGEQFRGAWDKLYHAGIKLNYRYNALSRRRQARRIRRLLQQNPSIAFVCKGNICRSPFAGYYFRQLNQNGKPSPVQVESYGLIERINRPSPELAVEAARQFEVDMSAHRSRLLTAEIAEQAGVLFIMDFELYQRVKALFPRIRHKLFFLG
;
A
#
# COMPACT_ATOMS: atom_id res chain seq x y z
N LEU A 1 16.81 -23.56 14.58
CA LEU A 1 16.90 -23.80 16.04
C LEU A 1 17.33 -25.23 16.46
N PRO A 2 16.67 -26.34 16.09
CA PRO A 2 17.02 -27.67 16.64
C PRO A 2 18.42 -28.15 16.33
N VAL A 3 18.82 -28.01 15.06
CA VAL A 3 20.15 -28.36 14.58
C VAL A 3 21.23 -27.54 15.31
N ALA A 4 20.96 -26.26 15.56
CA ALA A 4 21.86 -25.40 16.33
C ALA A 4 21.97 -25.82 17.82
N ALA A 5 20.90 -26.40 18.38
CA ALA A 5 20.91 -27.04 19.70
C ALA A 5 21.63 -28.40 19.71
N GLY A 6 22.12 -28.87 18.55
CA GLY A 6 22.81 -30.15 18.40
C GLY A 6 21.87 -31.34 18.19
N VAL A 7 20.59 -31.10 17.86
CA VAL A 7 19.59 -32.15 17.64
C VAL A 7 19.13 -32.13 16.19
N ASP A 8 19.42 -33.20 15.48
CA ASP A 8 18.96 -33.44 14.11
C ASP A 8 17.68 -34.28 14.13
N PHE A 9 16.53 -33.61 14.23
CA PHE A 9 15.23 -34.30 14.24
C PHE A 9 14.96 -35.13 12.96
N PRO A 10 15.25 -34.63 11.74
CA PRO A 10 15.11 -35.45 10.53
C PRO A 10 15.89 -36.77 10.59
N ALA A 11 17.15 -36.74 11.00
CA ALA A 11 17.97 -37.95 11.10
C ALA A 11 17.42 -38.91 12.17
N LEU A 12 17.09 -38.40 13.36
CA LEU A 12 16.52 -39.20 14.44
C LEU A 12 15.17 -39.84 14.04
N LEU A 13 14.35 -39.10 13.31
CA LEU A 13 13.07 -39.60 12.81
C LEU A 13 13.27 -40.72 11.78
N PHE A 14 14.26 -40.58 10.89
CA PHE A 14 14.62 -41.62 9.94
C PHE A 14 15.09 -42.89 10.65
N ASP A 15 15.98 -42.76 11.64
CA ASP A 15 16.49 -43.89 12.42
C ASP A 15 15.38 -44.66 13.14
N MET A 16 14.41 -43.94 13.69
CA MET A 16 13.24 -44.55 14.36
C MET A 16 12.31 -45.23 13.37
N LEU A 17 11.94 -44.57 12.26
CA LEU A 17 10.90 -45.07 11.35
C LEU A 17 11.41 -46.14 10.39
N VAL A 18 12.68 -46.07 9.98
CA VAL A 18 13.25 -46.93 8.95
C VAL A 18 14.16 -47.99 9.55
N LEU A 19 15.03 -47.60 10.48
CA LEU A 19 16.00 -48.51 11.08
C LEU A 19 15.52 -49.15 12.38
N ASN A 20 14.34 -48.75 12.88
CA ASN A 20 13.78 -49.16 14.15
C ASN A 20 14.75 -48.96 15.34
N LYS A 21 15.60 -47.93 15.25
CA LYS A 21 16.58 -47.55 16.27
C LYS A 21 16.05 -46.38 17.08
N VAL A 22 15.70 -46.64 18.34
CA VAL A 22 15.27 -45.58 19.27
C VAL A 22 16.48 -45.11 20.07
N PRO A 23 16.82 -43.80 20.05
CA PRO A 23 17.90 -43.28 20.87
C PRO A 23 17.53 -43.37 22.35
N GLU A 24 18.39 -43.95 23.19
CA GLU A 24 18.16 -44.04 24.64
C GLU A 24 18.11 -42.65 25.31
N LYS A 25 18.90 -41.69 24.80
CA LYS A 25 18.93 -40.32 25.32
C LYS A 25 19.34 -39.33 24.24
N VAL A 26 18.55 -38.29 24.05
CA VAL A 26 18.90 -37.15 23.19
C VAL A 26 19.47 -36.04 24.05
N THR A 27 20.73 -35.68 23.81
CA THR A 27 21.38 -34.54 24.45
C THR A 27 21.27 -33.30 23.58
N TYR A 28 21.05 -32.14 24.18
CA TYR A 28 21.01 -30.87 23.48
C TYR A 28 21.74 -29.78 24.28
N ARG A 29 22.18 -28.74 23.57
CA ARG A 29 22.85 -27.59 24.17
C ARG A 29 21.83 -26.62 24.75
N ASN A 30 21.95 -26.33 26.04
CA ASN A 30 21.18 -25.29 26.73
C ASN A 30 21.78 -23.90 26.47
N ASN A 31 20.99 -22.84 26.64
CA ASN A 31 21.40 -21.43 26.46
C ASN A 31 21.78 -21.02 25.02
N ILE A 32 21.14 -21.62 24.02
CA ILE A 32 21.23 -21.17 22.62
C ILE A 32 19.96 -20.40 22.26
N TYR A 33 20.13 -19.21 21.71
CA TYR A 33 19.03 -18.32 21.33
C TYR A 33 19.00 -18.15 19.81
N CYS A 34 17.84 -18.33 19.19
CA CYS A 34 17.67 -18.01 17.77
C CYS A 34 17.07 -16.62 17.60
N ARG A 35 17.63 -15.84 16.69
CA ARG A 35 17.20 -14.48 16.38
C ARG A 35 16.85 -14.29 14.92
N ASN A 36 15.94 -13.35 14.70
CA ASN A 36 15.55 -12.89 13.39
C ASN A 36 15.86 -11.39 13.30
N LEU A 37 16.92 -11.07 12.57
CA LEU A 37 17.45 -9.71 12.44
C LEU A 37 16.40 -8.68 11.98
N VAL A 38 15.48 -9.09 11.10
CA VAL A 38 14.43 -8.18 10.60
C VAL A 38 13.39 -7.89 11.68
N ASN A 39 12.98 -8.91 12.42
CA ASN A 39 12.05 -8.73 13.54
C ASN A 39 12.69 -7.92 14.67
N ASP A 40 13.95 -8.20 15.01
CA ASP A 40 14.71 -7.43 15.99
C ASP A 40 14.79 -5.95 15.58
N PHE A 41 15.15 -5.67 14.33
CA PHE A 41 15.24 -4.30 13.83
C PHE A 41 13.89 -3.56 13.88
N ASN A 42 12.80 -4.24 13.48
CA ASN A 42 11.45 -3.69 13.58
C ASN A 42 11.07 -3.43 15.04
N TRP A 43 11.32 -4.38 15.94
CA TRP A 43 11.04 -4.25 17.36
C TRP A 43 11.79 -3.07 18.00
N PHE A 44 13.07 -2.89 17.66
CA PHE A 44 13.86 -1.73 18.09
C PHE A 44 13.26 -0.42 17.58
N LYS A 45 12.96 -0.34 16.27
CA LYS A 45 12.38 0.84 15.63
C LYS A 45 11.03 1.21 16.24
N GLU A 46 10.15 0.24 16.47
CA GLU A 46 8.85 0.43 17.09
C GLU A 46 8.99 0.89 18.54
N ASN A 47 9.85 0.25 19.32
CA ASN A 47 10.10 0.66 20.70
C ASN A 47 10.71 2.06 20.80
N LEU A 48 11.56 2.48 19.86
CA LEU A 48 12.12 3.84 19.87
C LEU A 48 11.09 4.91 19.50
N ARG A 49 10.08 4.56 18.68
CA ARG A 49 9.03 5.49 18.22
C ARG A 49 7.78 5.51 19.07
N ALA A 50 7.53 4.45 19.82
CA ALA A 50 6.31 4.31 20.60
C ALA A 50 6.28 5.31 21.75
N ASP A 51 5.08 5.85 22.01
CA ASP A 51 4.85 6.71 23.17
C ASP A 51 4.92 5.87 24.45
N LYS A 52 5.95 6.14 25.26
CA LYS A 52 6.20 5.42 26.53
C LYS A 52 5.21 5.77 27.63
N LYS A 53 4.39 6.81 27.44
CA LYS A 53 3.37 7.23 28.40
C LYS A 53 2.03 6.52 28.19
N ASN A 54 1.85 5.83 27.06
CA ASN A 54 0.61 5.15 26.73
C ASN A 54 0.55 3.76 27.41
N PRO A 55 -0.41 3.51 28.33
CA PRO A 55 -0.52 2.25 29.06
C PRO A 55 -0.98 1.08 28.19
N PHE A 56 -1.54 1.33 27.01
CA PHE A 56 -2.00 0.28 26.09
C PHE A 56 -0.90 -0.27 25.17
N LEU A 57 0.29 0.35 25.17
CA LEU A 57 1.42 -0.11 24.37
C LEU A 57 2.39 -0.91 25.24
N MET A 58 2.65 -2.16 24.87
CA MET A 58 3.69 -3.00 25.50
C MET A 58 5.09 -2.50 25.10
N THR A 59 5.54 -1.41 25.73
CA THR A 59 6.83 -0.79 25.44
C THR A 59 7.79 -0.97 26.61
N LEU A 60 9.07 -1.20 26.30
CA LEU A 60 10.11 -1.27 27.32
C LEU A 60 10.76 0.10 27.53
N PRO A 61 11.27 0.41 28.74
CA PRO A 61 12.03 1.63 28.97
C PRO A 61 13.30 1.66 28.12
N LEU A 62 13.68 2.85 27.64
CA LEU A 62 14.81 3.05 26.72
C LEU A 62 16.12 2.39 27.16
N PRO A 63 16.55 2.46 28.44
CA PRO A 63 17.76 1.79 28.90
C PRO A 63 17.71 0.27 28.75
N ARG A 64 16.52 -0.33 28.92
CA ARG A 64 16.33 -1.77 28.76
C ARG A 64 16.38 -2.16 27.28
N VAL A 65 15.75 -1.38 26.41
CA VAL A 65 15.82 -1.57 24.95
C VAL A 65 17.27 -1.52 24.47
N LEU A 66 18.03 -0.49 24.86
CA LEU A 66 19.45 -0.38 24.50
C LEU A 66 20.30 -1.49 25.13
N GLY A 67 19.91 -1.97 26.31
CA GLY A 67 20.53 -3.12 26.98
C GLY A 67 20.45 -4.41 26.17
N GLU A 68 19.40 -4.61 25.37
CA GLU A 68 19.23 -5.79 24.51
C GLU A 68 20.34 -5.93 23.47
N VAL A 69 20.99 -4.82 23.09
CA VAL A 69 22.15 -4.84 22.16
C VAL A 69 23.32 -5.63 22.74
N LYS A 70 23.46 -5.68 24.08
CA LYS A 70 24.50 -6.48 24.73
C LYS A 70 24.33 -7.98 24.45
N HIS A 71 23.10 -8.45 24.24
CA HIS A 71 22.85 -9.86 23.92
C HIS A 71 23.34 -10.25 22.53
N LEU A 72 23.38 -9.31 21.57
CA LEU A 72 23.99 -9.50 20.24
C LEU A 72 25.51 -9.78 20.33
N LEU A 73 26.16 -9.30 21.40
CA LEU A 73 27.62 -9.43 21.60
C LEU A 73 28.02 -10.70 22.36
N LEU A 74 27.07 -11.43 22.95
CA LEU A 74 27.37 -12.61 23.78
C LEU A 74 27.72 -13.86 22.96
N LEU A 75 27.67 -13.82 21.63
CA LEU A 75 27.96 -14.94 20.70
C LEU A 75 27.17 -16.25 20.97
N ARG A 76 26.18 -16.21 21.87
CA ARG A 76 25.23 -17.30 22.18
C ARG A 76 24.04 -17.33 21.23
N GLU A 77 23.95 -16.33 20.36
CA GLU A 77 22.84 -16.11 19.45
C GLU A 77 23.15 -16.70 18.08
N ARG A 78 22.15 -17.35 17.48
CA ARG A 78 22.19 -17.92 16.13
C ARG A 78 21.13 -17.24 15.28
N TYR A 79 21.46 -16.94 14.03
CA TYR A 79 20.54 -16.27 13.12
C TYR A 79 19.95 -17.30 12.16
N ASP A 80 18.64 -17.52 12.23
CA ASP A 80 17.98 -18.56 11.41
C ASP A 80 18.03 -18.24 9.91
N THR A 81 18.05 -16.95 9.54
CA THR A 81 18.09 -16.50 8.14
C THR A 81 19.48 -16.16 7.62
N LEU A 82 20.44 -15.91 8.51
CA LEU A 82 21.78 -15.45 8.16
C LEU A 82 22.80 -16.46 8.68
N VAL A 83 22.95 -17.54 7.91
CA VAL A 83 23.89 -18.62 8.20
C VAL A 83 25.14 -18.40 7.35
N TRP A 84 26.33 -18.62 7.93
CA TRP A 84 27.59 -18.43 7.22
C TRP A 84 27.76 -19.36 6.01
N ASP A 85 27.17 -20.57 6.07
CA ASP A 85 27.23 -21.56 5.01
C ASP A 85 26.36 -21.19 3.80
N ASP A 86 25.25 -20.46 4.01
CA ASP A 86 24.42 -19.91 2.94
C ASP A 86 23.85 -18.54 3.31
N LEU A 87 24.48 -17.50 2.76
CA LEU A 87 24.08 -16.12 2.95
C LEU A 87 22.92 -15.67 2.04
N ARG A 88 22.52 -16.47 1.04
CA ARG A 88 21.50 -16.07 0.04
C ARG A 88 20.14 -15.79 0.68
N PRO A 89 19.62 -16.62 1.60
CA PRO A 89 18.35 -16.34 2.28
C PRO A 89 18.40 -15.02 3.05
N GLY A 90 19.50 -14.78 3.79
CA GLY A 90 19.69 -13.54 4.56
C GLY A 90 19.72 -12.30 3.66
N ARG A 91 20.46 -12.36 2.54
CA ARG A 91 20.52 -11.25 1.57
C ARG A 91 19.16 -10.97 0.92
N HIS A 92 18.38 -12.01 0.62
CA HIS A 92 17.05 -11.85 0.04
C HIS A 92 16.08 -11.17 1.02
N VAL A 93 16.05 -11.62 2.28
CA VAL A 93 15.17 -11.05 3.32
C VAL A 93 15.56 -9.59 3.60
N VAL A 94 16.85 -9.31 3.79
CA VAL A 94 17.35 -7.94 4.02
C VAL A 94 17.09 -7.04 2.81
N GLY A 95 17.36 -7.53 1.60
CA GLY A 95 17.13 -6.79 0.36
C GLY A 95 15.65 -6.47 0.13
N LYS A 96 14.75 -7.41 0.42
CA LYS A 96 13.30 -7.20 0.34
C LYS A 96 12.83 -6.16 1.36
N TYR A 97 13.28 -6.26 2.61
CA TYR A 97 12.94 -5.31 3.68
C TYR A 97 13.43 -3.90 3.36
N ILE A 98 14.70 -3.75 2.98
CA ILE A 98 15.28 -2.49 2.53
C ILE A 98 14.49 -1.96 1.33
N GLY A 99 14.24 -2.79 0.32
CA GLY A 99 13.47 -2.42 -0.87
C GLY A 99 12.04 -1.95 -0.57
N GLU A 100 11.37 -2.51 0.43
CA GLU A 100 10.03 -2.06 0.88
C GLU A 100 10.08 -0.73 1.63
N GLN A 101 11.05 -0.55 2.55
CA GLN A 101 11.23 0.71 3.27
C GLN A 101 11.63 1.85 2.33
N PHE A 102 12.60 1.59 1.43
CA PHE A 102 13.05 2.56 0.45
C PHE A 102 11.97 2.87 -0.58
N ARG A 103 11.22 1.89 -1.11
CA ARG A 103 10.09 2.17 -2.03
C ARG A 103 9.06 3.08 -1.38
N GLY A 104 8.65 2.83 -0.14
CA GLY A 104 7.69 3.68 0.55
C GLY A 104 8.19 5.12 0.78
N ALA A 105 9.46 5.30 1.13
CA ALA A 105 10.07 6.62 1.33
C ALA A 105 10.32 7.35 0.00
N TRP A 106 10.84 6.63 -1.01
CA TRP A 106 11.05 7.14 -2.36
C TRP A 106 9.75 7.54 -3.01
N ASP A 107 8.69 6.72 -2.89
CA ASP A 107 7.37 7.10 -3.38
C ASP A 107 6.92 8.39 -2.68
N LYS A 108 7.02 8.50 -1.35
CA LYS A 108 6.63 9.75 -0.65
C LYS A 108 7.41 10.98 -1.16
N LEU A 109 8.73 10.87 -1.30
CA LEU A 109 9.58 11.98 -1.76
C LEU A 109 9.37 12.31 -3.24
N TYR A 110 9.29 11.29 -4.10
CA TYR A 110 9.01 11.44 -5.52
C TYR A 110 7.64 12.10 -5.74
N HIS A 111 6.62 11.70 -4.98
CA HIS A 111 5.29 12.30 -5.05
C HIS A 111 5.24 13.70 -4.44
N ALA A 112 5.99 13.97 -3.37
CA ALA A 112 6.17 15.33 -2.86
C ALA A 112 6.82 16.22 -3.92
N GLY A 113 7.86 15.74 -4.60
CA GLY A 113 8.51 16.43 -5.72
C GLY A 113 7.58 16.65 -6.92
N ILE A 114 6.76 15.66 -7.30
CA ILE A 114 5.73 15.81 -8.34
C ILE A 114 4.68 16.83 -7.91
N LYS A 115 4.16 16.76 -6.67
CA LYS A 115 3.18 17.72 -6.17
C LYS A 115 3.75 19.14 -6.16
N LEU A 116 5.00 19.31 -5.72
CA LEU A 116 5.69 20.60 -5.73
C LEU A 116 5.85 21.09 -7.17
N ASN A 117 6.35 20.24 -8.07
CA ASN A 117 6.49 20.57 -9.48
C ASN A 117 5.13 20.88 -10.13
N TYR A 118 4.06 20.16 -9.82
CA TYR A 118 2.74 20.40 -10.41
C TYR A 118 2.09 21.69 -9.90
N ARG A 119 2.24 21.99 -8.60
CA ARG A 119 1.75 23.21 -7.96
C ARG A 119 2.52 24.45 -8.42
N TYR A 120 3.84 24.38 -8.54
CA TYR A 120 4.67 25.56 -8.86
C TYR A 120 5.03 25.69 -10.34
N ASN A 121 5.05 24.62 -11.13
CA ASN A 121 5.47 24.67 -12.52
C ASN A 121 4.29 24.80 -13.50
N ALA A 122 4.03 26.03 -13.92
CA ALA A 122 2.97 26.37 -14.87
C ALA A 122 3.10 25.63 -16.22
N LEU A 123 4.32 25.30 -16.64
CA LEU A 123 4.55 24.57 -17.89
C LEU A 123 4.03 23.13 -17.81
N SER A 124 4.22 22.46 -16.67
CA SER A 124 3.73 21.09 -16.45
C SER A 124 2.20 21.03 -16.54
N ARG A 125 1.51 21.98 -15.89
CA ARG A 125 0.05 22.12 -15.97
C ARG A 125 -0.42 22.38 -17.40
N ARG A 126 0.23 23.30 -18.13
CA ARG A 126 -0.10 23.57 -19.53
C ARG A 126 0.07 22.34 -20.42
N ARG A 127 1.13 21.55 -20.22
CA ARG A 127 1.36 20.30 -20.96
C ARG A 127 0.28 19.24 -20.66
N GLN A 128 -0.07 19.03 -19.40
CA GLN A 128 -1.14 18.10 -19.04
C GLN A 128 -2.50 18.56 -19.57
N ALA A 129 -2.84 19.84 -19.42
CA ALA A 129 -4.09 20.39 -19.95
C ALA A 129 -4.20 20.19 -21.48
N ARG A 130 -3.11 20.41 -22.23
CA ARG A 130 -3.09 20.11 -23.68
C ARG A 130 -3.32 18.64 -23.98
N ARG A 131 -2.74 17.74 -23.19
CA ARG A 131 -2.93 16.29 -23.34
C ARG A 131 -4.38 15.87 -23.05
N ILE A 132 -4.94 16.35 -21.95
CA ILE A 132 -6.34 16.10 -21.57
C ILE A 132 -7.28 16.60 -22.67
N ARG A 133 -7.08 17.83 -23.18
CA ARG A 133 -7.87 18.38 -24.29
C ARG A 133 -7.83 17.50 -25.54
N ARG A 134 -6.65 17.02 -25.94
CA ARG A 134 -6.52 16.11 -27.09
C ARG A 134 -7.25 14.79 -26.89
N LEU A 135 -7.12 14.19 -25.70
CA LEU A 135 -7.81 12.94 -25.39
C LEU A 135 -9.34 13.12 -25.41
N LEU A 136 -9.84 14.22 -24.84
CA LEU A 136 -11.27 14.53 -24.83
C LEU A 136 -11.82 14.91 -26.22
N GLN A 137 -10.99 15.46 -27.11
CA GLN A 137 -11.37 15.67 -28.52
C GLN A 137 -11.57 14.34 -29.26
N GLN A 138 -10.77 13.32 -28.96
CA GLN A 138 -10.86 12.00 -29.59
C GLN A 138 -11.98 11.16 -28.98
N ASN A 139 -12.16 11.23 -27.66
CA ASN A 139 -13.17 10.51 -26.92
C ASN A 139 -13.71 11.41 -25.81
N PRO A 140 -14.88 12.05 -26.01
CA PRO A 140 -15.43 13.03 -25.08
C PRO A 140 -16.09 12.33 -23.88
N SER A 141 -15.31 11.59 -23.10
CA SER A 141 -15.77 10.95 -21.88
C SER A 141 -14.78 11.09 -20.72
N ILE A 142 -15.30 11.40 -19.55
CA ILE A 142 -14.58 11.58 -18.30
C ILE A 142 -15.11 10.60 -17.26
N ALA A 143 -14.19 9.87 -16.61
CA ALA A 143 -14.49 9.02 -15.47
C ALA A 143 -13.78 9.53 -14.20
N PHE A 144 -14.54 9.92 -13.19
CA PHE A 144 -14.01 10.21 -11.86
C PHE A 144 -13.92 8.93 -11.03
N VAL A 145 -12.75 8.66 -10.44
CA VAL A 145 -12.49 7.40 -9.72
C VAL A 145 -12.02 7.70 -8.30
N CYS A 146 -12.73 7.15 -7.32
CA CYS A 146 -12.29 7.12 -5.92
C CYS A 146 -12.37 5.69 -5.37
N LYS A 147 -11.88 5.42 -4.15
CA LYS A 147 -11.88 4.05 -3.60
C LYS A 147 -13.27 3.41 -3.60
N GLY A 148 -14.27 4.11 -3.05
CA GLY A 148 -15.59 3.54 -2.78
C GLY A 148 -16.72 3.95 -3.72
N ASN A 149 -16.56 5.04 -4.47
CA ASN A 149 -17.63 5.67 -5.27
C ASN A 149 -18.90 6.04 -4.49
N ILE A 150 -18.73 6.64 -3.32
CA ILE A 150 -19.84 7.08 -2.45
C ILE A 150 -19.66 8.50 -1.89
N CYS A 151 -18.52 9.16 -2.10
CA CYS A 151 -18.28 10.55 -1.64
C CYS A 151 -17.57 11.38 -2.71
N ARG A 152 -16.25 11.19 -2.87
CA ARG A 152 -15.38 12.06 -3.68
C ARG A 152 -15.66 12.01 -5.19
N SER A 153 -15.68 10.81 -5.78
CA SER A 153 -15.91 10.66 -7.22
C SER A 153 -17.34 11.02 -7.68
N PRO A 154 -18.43 10.66 -6.97
CA PRO A 154 -19.74 11.16 -7.36
C PRO A 154 -19.80 12.68 -7.27
N PHE A 155 -19.31 13.28 -6.18
CA PHE A 155 -19.31 14.73 -6.01
C PHE A 155 -18.63 15.45 -7.18
N ALA A 156 -17.43 15.02 -7.54
CA ALA A 156 -16.71 15.59 -8.68
C ALA A 156 -17.49 15.46 -10.01
N GLY A 157 -18.15 14.31 -10.24
CA GLY A 157 -18.95 14.08 -11.43
C GLY A 157 -20.18 14.99 -11.51
N TYR A 158 -20.98 15.05 -10.44
CA TYR A 158 -22.17 15.91 -10.38
C TYR A 158 -21.81 17.39 -10.45
N TYR A 159 -20.81 17.82 -9.68
CA TYR A 159 -20.35 19.20 -9.67
C TYR A 159 -19.79 19.63 -11.03
N PHE A 160 -19.02 18.76 -11.69
CA PHE A 160 -18.53 19.03 -13.05
C PHE A 160 -19.68 19.17 -14.05
N ARG A 161 -20.71 18.31 -13.97
CA ARG A 161 -21.89 18.43 -14.84
C ARG A 161 -22.59 19.77 -14.61
N GLN A 162 -22.82 20.16 -13.36
CA GLN A 162 -23.45 21.46 -13.01
C GLN A 162 -22.67 22.65 -13.58
N LEU A 163 -21.34 22.69 -13.41
CA LEU A 163 -20.50 23.77 -13.94
C LEU A 163 -20.51 23.87 -15.47
N ASN A 164 -20.81 22.78 -16.17
CA ASN A 164 -20.83 22.72 -17.64
C ASN A 164 -22.24 22.81 -18.24
N GLN A 165 -23.28 23.04 -17.42
CA GLN A 165 -24.68 23.13 -17.83
C GLN A 165 -25.12 24.56 -18.19
N ASN A 166 -24.25 25.41 -18.76
CA ASN A 166 -24.56 26.78 -19.21
C ASN A 166 -25.56 26.85 -20.40
N GLY A 167 -26.74 26.24 -20.26
CA GLY A 167 -27.83 26.26 -21.24
C GLY A 167 -27.67 25.30 -22.43
N LYS A 168 -26.63 24.46 -22.47
CA LYS A 168 -26.42 23.46 -23.53
C LYS A 168 -25.98 22.12 -22.95
N PRO A 169 -26.36 20.98 -23.55
CA PRO A 169 -25.77 19.69 -23.21
C PRO A 169 -24.25 19.76 -23.39
N SER A 170 -23.49 19.41 -22.35
CA SER A 170 -22.05 19.25 -22.50
C SER A 170 -21.80 18.11 -23.49
N PRO A 171 -20.93 18.29 -24.50
CA PRO A 171 -20.58 17.21 -25.42
C PRO A 171 -19.80 16.08 -24.72
N VAL A 172 -19.39 16.28 -23.46
CA VAL A 172 -18.58 15.32 -22.71
C VAL A 172 -19.46 14.47 -21.80
N GLN A 173 -19.42 13.16 -21.98
CA GLN A 173 -20.02 12.20 -21.06
C GLN A 173 -19.22 12.16 -19.77
N VAL A 174 -19.88 12.25 -18.62
CA VAL A 174 -19.21 12.32 -17.32
C VAL A 174 -19.77 11.24 -16.45
N GLU A 175 -18.93 10.38 -15.90
CA GLU A 175 -19.33 9.26 -15.05
C GLU A 175 -18.42 9.15 -13.83
N SER A 176 -18.85 8.35 -12.84
CA SER A 176 -18.05 8.09 -11.64
C SER A 176 -18.04 6.61 -11.25
N TYR A 177 -16.89 6.14 -10.77
CA TYR A 177 -16.65 4.74 -10.42
C TYR A 177 -15.75 4.59 -9.20
N GLY A 178 -15.64 3.35 -8.70
CA GLY A 178 -14.72 2.97 -7.64
C GLY A 178 -14.25 1.52 -7.74
N LEU A 179 -13.46 1.07 -6.78
CA LEU A 179 -12.79 -0.25 -6.83
C LEU A 179 -13.35 -1.28 -5.85
N ILE A 180 -14.36 -0.92 -5.07
CA ILE A 180 -15.01 -1.86 -4.15
C ILE A 180 -16.14 -2.57 -4.90
N GLU A 181 -16.08 -3.90 -4.96
CA GLU A 181 -17.01 -4.78 -5.68
C GLU A 181 -18.46 -4.69 -5.20
N ARG A 182 -18.68 -4.31 -3.95
CA ARG A 182 -20.03 -4.03 -3.44
C ARG A 182 -20.59 -2.80 -4.14
N ILE A 183 -21.43 -3.01 -5.15
CA ILE A 183 -22.09 -1.95 -5.92
C ILE A 183 -23.40 -1.50 -5.26
N ASN A 184 -24.07 -0.52 -5.88
CA ASN A 184 -25.37 0.03 -5.50
C ASN A 184 -25.45 0.62 -4.07
N ARG A 185 -24.31 1.03 -3.51
CA ARG A 185 -24.30 1.72 -2.21
C ARG A 185 -24.70 3.18 -2.38
N PRO A 186 -25.54 3.73 -1.48
CA PRO A 186 -25.81 5.15 -1.45
C PRO A 186 -24.59 5.94 -0.96
N SER A 187 -24.58 7.23 -1.28
CA SER A 187 -23.68 8.19 -0.63
C SER A 187 -24.09 8.36 0.84
N PRO A 188 -23.15 8.39 1.80
CA PRO A 188 -23.46 8.69 3.20
C PRO A 188 -24.14 10.06 3.34
N GLU A 189 -25.03 10.20 4.32
CA GLU A 189 -25.80 11.44 4.56
C GLU A 189 -24.88 12.67 4.69
N LEU A 190 -23.81 12.57 5.49
CA LEU A 190 -22.82 13.64 5.64
C LEU A 190 -22.17 14.05 4.31
N ALA A 191 -21.98 13.11 3.38
CA ALA A 191 -21.41 13.42 2.06
C ALA A 191 -22.44 14.11 1.16
N VAL A 192 -23.72 13.74 1.27
CA VAL A 192 -24.82 14.41 0.56
C VAL A 192 -25.01 15.83 1.11
N GLU A 193 -25.00 15.99 2.42
CA GLU A 193 -25.12 17.29 3.08
C GLU A 193 -23.96 18.22 2.72
N ALA A 194 -22.71 17.72 2.76
CA ALA A 194 -21.55 18.49 2.30
C ALA A 194 -21.65 18.88 0.82
N ALA A 195 -22.19 18.01 -0.04
CA ALA A 195 -22.38 18.33 -1.45
C ALA A 195 -23.44 19.41 -1.68
N ARG A 196 -24.52 19.43 -0.89
CA ARG A 196 -25.56 20.46 -0.96
C ARG A 196 -25.03 21.86 -0.67
N GLN A 197 -23.95 22.01 0.11
CA GLN A 197 -23.26 23.29 0.30
C GLN A 197 -22.70 23.87 -1.01
N PHE A 198 -22.52 23.03 -2.03
CA PHE A 198 -22.13 23.41 -3.39
C PHE A 198 -23.30 23.32 -4.38
N GLU A 199 -24.54 23.28 -3.88
CA GLU A 199 -25.76 23.12 -4.68
C GLU A 199 -25.82 21.81 -5.49
N VAL A 200 -25.06 20.80 -5.06
CA VAL A 200 -25.01 19.48 -5.69
C VAL A 200 -25.86 18.48 -4.91
N ASP A 201 -26.85 17.88 -5.56
CA ASP A 201 -27.58 16.73 -5.00
C ASP A 201 -27.01 15.39 -5.50
N MET A 202 -26.59 14.55 -4.56
CA MET A 202 -26.13 13.19 -4.80
C MET A 202 -26.97 12.12 -4.11
N SER A 203 -28.16 12.47 -3.60
CA SER A 203 -29.07 11.56 -2.90
C SER A 203 -29.42 10.31 -3.73
N ALA A 204 -29.60 10.52 -5.05
CA ALA A 204 -29.88 9.47 -6.01
C ALA A 204 -28.63 8.67 -6.47
N HIS A 205 -27.42 9.10 -6.10
CA HIS A 205 -26.20 8.42 -6.54
C HIS A 205 -26.11 6.99 -5.99
N ARG A 206 -25.61 6.08 -6.82
CA ARG A 206 -25.35 4.69 -6.45
C ARG A 206 -23.97 4.26 -6.93
N SER A 207 -23.21 3.62 -6.04
CA SER A 207 -21.83 3.25 -6.32
C SER A 207 -21.74 2.23 -7.47
N ARG A 208 -20.82 2.46 -8.42
CA ARG A 208 -20.50 1.59 -9.55
C ARG A 208 -19.05 1.12 -9.48
N LEU A 209 -18.82 -0.12 -9.92
CA LEU A 209 -17.47 -0.70 -10.02
C LEU A 209 -16.79 -0.23 -11.31
N LEU A 210 -15.51 0.13 -11.21
CA LEU A 210 -14.65 0.36 -12.37
C LEU A 210 -14.18 -0.98 -12.89
N THR A 211 -14.67 -1.40 -14.05
CA THR A 211 -14.20 -2.60 -14.76
C THR A 211 -13.13 -2.25 -15.78
N ALA A 212 -12.44 -3.27 -16.33
CA ALA A 212 -11.42 -3.07 -17.35
C ALA A 212 -12.02 -2.43 -18.61
N GLU A 213 -13.20 -2.87 -19.01
CA GLU A 213 -13.92 -2.38 -20.20
C GLU A 213 -14.26 -0.90 -20.05
N ILE A 214 -14.83 -0.51 -18.91
CA ILE A 214 -15.16 0.89 -18.60
C ILE A 214 -13.89 1.74 -18.59
N ALA A 215 -12.83 1.23 -17.94
CA ALA A 215 -11.55 1.93 -17.87
C ALA A 215 -10.93 2.14 -19.26
N GLU A 216 -11.04 1.16 -20.16
CA GLU A 216 -10.56 1.23 -21.53
C GLU A 216 -11.44 2.11 -22.43
N GLN A 217 -12.75 2.17 -22.18
CA GLN A 217 -13.68 3.01 -22.94
C GLN A 217 -13.64 4.50 -22.57
N ALA A 218 -13.27 4.85 -21.32
CA ALA A 218 -13.21 6.25 -20.90
C ALA A 218 -12.10 7.02 -21.65
N GLY A 219 -12.37 8.25 -22.09
CA GLY A 219 -11.38 9.11 -22.74
C GLY A 219 -10.32 9.61 -21.77
N VAL A 220 -10.76 10.06 -20.59
CA VAL A 220 -9.89 10.52 -19.50
C VAL A 220 -10.40 9.98 -18.16
N LEU A 221 -9.49 9.53 -17.31
CA LEU A 221 -9.79 9.11 -15.94
C LEU A 221 -9.11 10.05 -14.94
N PHE A 222 -9.90 10.59 -14.02
CA PHE A 222 -9.40 11.41 -12.90
C PHE A 222 -9.42 10.63 -11.59
N ILE A 223 -8.26 10.52 -10.96
CA ILE A 223 -8.05 9.84 -9.67
C ILE A 223 -7.85 10.86 -8.55
N MET A 224 -8.34 10.50 -7.36
CA MET A 224 -8.36 11.35 -6.17
C MET A 224 -7.16 11.17 -5.23
N ASP A 225 -6.49 10.01 -5.25
CA ASP A 225 -5.39 9.73 -4.31
C ASP A 225 -4.33 8.79 -4.91
N PHE A 226 -3.13 8.84 -4.35
CA PHE A 226 -1.98 8.13 -4.91
C PHE A 226 -2.06 6.61 -4.73
N GLU A 227 -2.55 6.15 -3.58
CA GLU A 227 -2.73 4.71 -3.34
C GLU A 227 -3.68 4.12 -4.38
N LEU A 228 -4.79 4.82 -4.64
CA LEU A 228 -5.72 4.48 -5.70
C LEU A 228 -5.07 4.53 -7.09
N TYR A 229 -4.23 5.53 -7.38
CA TYR A 229 -3.50 5.60 -8.65
C TYR A 229 -2.64 4.35 -8.88
N GLN A 230 -1.86 3.94 -7.88
CA GLN A 230 -1.01 2.76 -7.99
C GLN A 230 -1.84 1.49 -8.18
N ARG A 231 -2.97 1.39 -7.47
CA ARG A 231 -3.88 0.25 -7.60
C ARG A 231 -4.53 0.18 -8.98
N VAL A 232 -5.08 1.29 -9.47
CA VAL A 232 -5.69 1.37 -10.81
C VAL A 232 -4.66 1.08 -11.90
N LYS A 233 -3.44 1.61 -11.76
CA LYS A 233 -2.33 1.35 -12.69
C LYS A 233 -1.91 -0.12 -12.71
N ALA A 234 -1.92 -0.79 -11.56
CA ALA A 234 -1.60 -2.21 -11.47
C ALA A 234 -2.72 -3.09 -12.06
N LEU A 235 -3.99 -2.75 -11.78
CA LEU A 235 -5.15 -3.48 -12.29
C LEU A 235 -5.37 -3.28 -13.78
N PHE A 236 -5.11 -2.07 -14.30
CA PHE A 236 -5.38 -1.70 -15.69
C PHE A 236 -4.15 -1.03 -16.33
N PRO A 237 -3.11 -1.79 -16.71
CA PRO A 237 -1.86 -1.23 -17.23
C PRO A 237 -2.01 -0.38 -18.49
N ARG A 238 -2.99 -0.72 -19.35
CA ARG A 238 -3.21 -0.08 -20.67
C ARG A 238 -3.71 1.35 -20.58
N ILE A 239 -4.37 1.74 -19.49
CA ILE A 239 -5.00 3.07 -19.34
C ILE A 239 -4.08 4.14 -18.77
N ARG A 240 -2.81 3.81 -18.47
CA ARG A 240 -1.87 4.74 -17.83
C ARG A 240 -1.73 6.08 -18.55
N HIS A 241 -1.82 6.07 -19.88
CA HIS A 241 -1.63 7.25 -20.72
C HIS A 241 -2.81 8.25 -20.66
N LYS A 242 -3.94 7.85 -20.07
CA LYS A 242 -5.15 8.66 -19.91
C LYS A 242 -5.58 8.80 -18.44
N LEU A 243 -4.67 8.48 -17.53
CA LEU A 243 -4.86 8.55 -16.08
C LEU A 243 -4.24 9.83 -15.51
N PHE A 244 -5.06 10.65 -14.86
CA PHE A 244 -4.64 11.94 -14.31
C PHE A 244 -5.11 12.09 -12.87
N PHE A 245 -4.40 12.90 -12.09
CA PHE A 245 -4.90 13.34 -10.79
C PHE A 245 -5.87 14.50 -10.97
N LEU A 246 -6.92 14.55 -10.16
CA LEU A 246 -7.83 15.69 -10.16
C LEU A 246 -7.19 16.95 -9.53
N GLY A 247 -6.32 16.77 -8.53
CA GLY A 247 -5.60 17.83 -7.82
C GLY A 247 -4.50 17.30 -6.92
#